data_AF-A0A417WIY0-F1
#
_entry.id   AF-A0A417WIY0-F1
#
_cell.length_a   1.000
_cell.length_b   1.000
_cell.length_c   1.000
_cell.angle_alpha   90.00
_cell.angle_beta   90.00
_cell.angle_gamma   90.00
#
_symmetry.space_group_name_H-M   'P 1'
#
loop_
_entity.id
_entity.type
_entity.pdbx_description
1 polymer ?
#
loop_
_entity_poly.entity_id
_entity_poly.type
_entity_poly.pdbx_seq_one_letter_code
_entity_poly.pdbx_strand_id
1 'polypeptide(L)'
;MEEIKSGMQEDIEMAATKEQERKALEKIKKIVTDLGEDSYISMAFEGCFEIAEGNIENDFGCSMKQRAESSAAEAAKYKEMYESAVKDYEAEKRTVEELEQKVLTLEEAGAIKAILIDSKTEAIRRTEESARKIVEFADNPDSAEFKQAVQDNRHNKQLVEESEKLIQRILDTMF
;
A
#
# COMPACT_ATOMS: atom_id res chain seq x y z
N MET A 1 -39.78 -71.56 22.70
CA MET A 1 -40.07 -70.13 22.50
C MET A 1 -38.80 -69.38 22.85
N GLU A 2 -38.42 -68.49 21.95
CA GLU A 2 -37.22 -67.66 21.97
C GLU A 2 -37.08 -66.86 23.27
N GLU A 3 -35.86 -66.80 23.79
CA GLU A 3 -35.37 -65.57 24.40
C GLU A 3 -34.07 -65.16 23.72
N ILE A 4 -34.22 -64.09 22.95
CA ILE A 4 -33.21 -63.23 22.37
C ILE A 4 -32.39 -62.61 23.51
N LYS A 5 -31.05 -62.65 23.42
CA LYS A 5 -30.23 -61.52 23.86
C LYS A 5 -28.83 -61.53 23.23
N SER A 6 -28.68 -60.55 22.34
CA SER A 6 -27.53 -59.64 22.33
C SER A 6 -26.20 -60.23 21.88
N GLY A 7 -26.10 -60.55 20.60
CA GLY A 7 -24.84 -60.64 19.86
C GLY A 7 -24.65 -59.43 18.95
N MET A 8 -24.79 -58.21 19.49
CA MET A 8 -24.29 -57.00 18.82
C MET A 8 -23.13 -56.46 19.65
N GLN A 9 -22.04 -57.21 19.63
CA GLN A 9 -20.73 -56.62 19.92
C GLN A 9 -20.40 -55.82 18.66
N GLU A 10 -20.74 -54.53 18.67
CA GLU A 10 -20.14 -53.60 17.72
C GLU A 10 -18.63 -53.76 17.85
N ASP A 11 -17.96 -54.17 16.77
CA ASP A 11 -16.52 -54.06 16.61
C ASP A 11 -16.18 -52.57 16.68
N ILE A 12 -16.09 -52.03 17.90
CA ILE A 12 -15.40 -50.78 18.17
C ILE A 12 -13.96 -51.08 17.79
N GLU A 13 -13.59 -50.68 16.58
CA GLU A 13 -12.21 -50.65 16.12
C GLU A 13 -11.45 -49.74 17.09
N MET A 14 -10.90 -50.33 18.17
CA MET A 14 -10.17 -49.58 19.17
C MET A 14 -8.95 -49.00 18.47
N ALA A 15 -8.91 -47.68 18.34
CA ALA A 15 -7.72 -46.97 17.91
C ALA A 15 -6.51 -47.49 18.69
N ALA A 16 -5.37 -47.65 18.01
CA ALA A 16 -4.15 -48.10 18.64
C ALA A 16 -3.82 -47.19 19.82
N THR A 17 -3.45 -47.77 20.96
CA THR A 17 -2.99 -46.99 22.12
C THR A 17 -1.65 -46.32 21.80
N LYS A 18 -1.37 -45.15 22.39
CA LYS A 18 -0.09 -44.47 22.25
C LYS A 18 1.12 -45.38 22.51
N GLU A 19 0.99 -46.29 23.47
CA GLU A 19 2.04 -47.27 23.78
C GLU A 19 2.23 -48.32 22.67
N GLN A 20 1.15 -48.77 22.04
CA GLN A 20 1.23 -49.66 20.87
C GLN A 20 1.90 -48.93 19.70
N GLU A 21 1.55 -47.66 19.46
CA GLU A 21 2.15 -46.87 18.39
C GLU A 21 3.65 -46.60 18.61
N ARG A 22 4.07 -46.24 19.84
CA ARG A 22 5.51 -46.08 20.16
C ARG A 22 6.30 -47.36 19.92
N LYS A 23 5.76 -48.51 20.35
CA LYS A 23 6.41 -49.81 20.09
C LYS A 23 6.51 -50.15 18.61
N ALA A 24 5.51 -49.76 17.81
CA ALA A 24 5.57 -49.93 16.37
C ALA A 24 6.62 -49.01 15.75
N LEU A 25 6.64 -47.73 16.16
CA LEU A 25 7.58 -46.73 15.68
C LEU A 25 9.05 -47.11 15.97
N GLU A 26 9.37 -47.58 17.17
CA GLU A 26 10.73 -48.02 17.52
C GLU A 26 11.22 -49.19 16.66
N LYS A 27 10.32 -50.13 16.31
CA LYS A 27 10.67 -51.23 15.39
C LYS A 27 10.97 -50.71 13.98
N ILE A 28 10.15 -49.79 13.48
CA ILE A 28 10.33 -49.21 12.15
C ILE A 28 11.63 -48.41 12.10
N LYS A 29 11.89 -47.55 13.10
CA LYS A 29 13.16 -46.82 13.22
C LYS A 29 14.36 -47.75 13.15
N LYS A 30 14.36 -48.83 13.93
CA LYS A 30 15.46 -49.80 13.91
C LYS A 30 15.67 -50.40 12.53
N ILE A 31 14.61 -50.82 11.84
CA ILE A 31 14.70 -51.36 10.47
C ILE A 31 15.36 -50.34 9.54
N VAL A 32 14.95 -49.08 9.61
CA VAL A 32 15.48 -48.00 8.76
C VAL A 32 16.94 -47.69 9.11
N THR A 33 17.28 -47.59 10.39
CA THR A 33 18.67 -47.37 10.84
C THR A 33 19.59 -48.51 10.43
N ASP A 34 19.16 -49.77 10.56
CA ASP A 34 19.96 -50.96 10.20
C ASP A 34 20.28 -51.01 8.68
N LEU A 35 19.50 -50.33 7.84
CA LEU A 35 19.77 -50.20 6.39
C LEU A 35 20.88 -49.17 6.06
N GLY A 36 21.24 -48.31 7.03
CA GLY A 36 22.24 -47.24 6.87
C GLY A 36 21.68 -45.95 6.27
N GLU A 37 22.35 -44.82 6.53
CA GLU A 37 21.90 -43.46 6.13
C GLU A 37 21.83 -43.27 4.61
N ASP A 38 22.75 -43.90 3.86
CA ASP A 38 22.79 -43.85 2.40
C ASP A 38 21.74 -44.75 1.72
N SER A 39 20.87 -45.42 2.49
CA SER A 39 19.81 -46.25 1.91
C SER A 39 18.67 -45.38 1.39
N TYR A 40 18.08 -45.78 0.24
CA TYR A 40 16.91 -45.09 -0.31
C TYR A 40 15.73 -45.02 0.67
N ILE A 41 15.60 -46.01 1.54
CA ILE A 41 14.54 -46.05 2.57
C ILE A 41 14.83 -45.02 3.66
N SER A 42 16.07 -44.91 4.11
CA SER A 42 16.48 -43.91 5.11
C SER A 42 16.24 -42.49 4.61
N MET A 43 16.63 -42.19 3.36
CA MET A 43 16.37 -40.89 2.74
C MET A 43 14.86 -40.60 2.64
N ALA A 44 14.04 -41.59 2.25
CA ALA A 44 12.60 -41.40 2.12
C ALA A 44 11.89 -41.18 3.47
N PHE A 45 12.43 -41.70 4.56
CA PHE A 45 11.88 -41.56 5.92
C PHE A 45 12.41 -40.34 6.68
N GLU A 46 13.34 -39.57 6.12
CA GLU A 46 13.86 -38.35 6.74
C GLU A 46 12.72 -37.40 7.15
N GLY A 47 12.70 -37.01 8.43
CA GLY A 47 11.65 -36.16 9.02
C GLY A 47 10.31 -36.87 9.30
N CYS A 48 10.12 -38.12 8.89
CA CYS A 48 8.87 -38.87 9.16
C CYS A 48 8.78 -39.33 10.61
N PHE A 49 9.90 -39.66 11.26
CA PHE A 49 9.89 -40.20 12.62
C PHE A 49 9.52 -39.14 13.66
N GLU A 50 10.07 -37.94 13.55
CA GLU A 50 9.76 -36.81 14.44
C GLU A 50 8.29 -36.40 14.30
N ILE A 51 7.73 -36.50 13.09
CA ILE A 51 6.30 -36.28 12.86
C ILE A 51 5.46 -37.38 13.53
N ALA A 52 5.86 -38.64 13.40
CA ALA A 52 5.15 -39.75 14.03
C ALA A 52 5.17 -39.62 15.56
N GLU A 53 6.31 -39.23 16.16
CA GLU A 53 6.40 -38.95 17.60
C GLU A 53 5.45 -37.83 18.02
N GLY A 54 5.48 -36.70 17.31
CA GLY A 54 4.61 -35.56 17.58
C GLY A 54 3.12 -35.90 17.41
N ASN A 55 2.78 -36.72 16.41
CA ASN A 55 1.42 -37.21 16.20
C ASN A 55 0.94 -38.07 17.38
N ILE A 56 1.77 -39.02 17.83
CA ILE A 56 1.45 -39.89 18.97
C ILE A 56 1.28 -39.07 20.24
N GLU A 57 2.17 -38.10 20.49
CA GLU A 57 2.15 -37.31 21.71
C GLU A 57 0.92 -36.39 21.77
N ASN A 58 0.62 -35.71 20.66
CA ASN A 58 -0.36 -34.63 20.60
C ASN A 58 -1.70 -35.04 19.97
N ASP A 59 -1.89 -36.33 19.64
CA ASP A 59 -3.08 -36.84 18.95
C ASP A 59 -3.34 -36.12 17.61
N PHE A 60 -2.27 -35.94 16.83
CA PHE A 60 -2.31 -35.30 15.50
C PHE A 60 -2.25 -36.31 14.36
N GLY A 61 -2.63 -35.87 13.16
CA GLY A 61 -2.59 -36.64 11.91
C GLY A 61 -1.76 -35.95 10.84
N CYS A 62 -0.55 -35.48 11.17
CA CYS A 62 0.33 -34.80 10.23
C CYS A 62 1.21 -35.78 9.44
N SER A 63 1.58 -35.41 8.21
CA SER A 63 2.50 -36.18 7.37
C SER A 63 3.47 -35.26 6.63
N MET A 64 4.58 -35.82 6.16
CA MET A 64 5.52 -35.09 5.29
C MET A 64 4.85 -34.61 4.00
N LYS A 65 3.92 -35.40 3.44
CA LYS A 65 3.13 -35.00 2.26
C LYS A 65 2.33 -33.72 2.54
N GLN A 66 1.55 -33.70 3.62
CA GLN A 66 0.75 -32.52 3.97
C GLN A 66 1.61 -31.29 4.23
N ARG A 67 2.79 -31.45 4.88
CA ARG A 67 3.72 -30.33 5.07
C ARG A 67 4.26 -29.79 3.76
N ALA A 68 4.66 -30.67 2.84
CA ALA A 68 5.16 -30.28 1.53
C ALA A 68 4.08 -29.59 0.69
N GLU A 69 2.86 -30.14 0.65
CA GLU A 69 1.71 -29.54 -0.05
C GLU A 69 1.35 -28.17 0.54
N SER A 70 1.34 -28.04 1.86
CA SER A 70 1.09 -26.77 2.54
C SER A 70 2.16 -25.73 2.20
N SER A 71 3.43 -26.11 2.25
CA SER A 71 4.55 -25.21 1.92
C SER A 71 4.51 -24.78 0.44
N ALA A 72 4.20 -25.71 -0.47
CA ALA A 72 4.05 -25.40 -1.89
C ALA A 72 2.88 -24.46 -2.16
N ALA A 73 1.73 -24.67 -1.51
CA ALA A 73 0.58 -23.79 -1.61
C ALA A 73 0.88 -22.38 -1.07
N GLU A 74 1.59 -22.30 0.06
CA GLU A 74 2.00 -21.02 0.65
C GLU A 74 3.00 -20.28 -0.26
N ALA A 75 3.99 -21.00 -0.82
CA ALA A 75 4.93 -20.44 -1.78
C ALA A 75 4.23 -19.92 -3.05
N ALA A 76 3.24 -20.65 -3.57
CA ALA A 76 2.44 -20.21 -4.71
C ALA A 76 1.67 -18.93 -4.39
N LYS A 77 1.06 -18.84 -3.20
CA LYS A 77 0.37 -17.64 -2.74
C LYS A 77 1.32 -16.45 -2.62
N TYR A 78 2.50 -16.62 -2.02
CA TYR A 78 3.48 -15.53 -1.92
C TYR A 78 3.99 -15.08 -3.29
N LYS A 79 4.15 -16.01 -4.24
CA LYS A 79 4.52 -15.68 -5.61
C LYS A 79 3.46 -14.80 -6.27
N GLU A 80 2.18 -15.17 -6.17
CA GLU A 80 1.08 -14.38 -6.72
C GLU A 80 1.01 -12.98 -6.06
N MET A 81 1.14 -12.91 -4.74
CA MET A 81 1.16 -11.63 -4.01
C MET A 81 2.34 -10.75 -4.44
N TYR A 82 3.52 -11.34 -4.64
CA TYR A 82 4.70 -10.63 -5.12
C TYR A 82 4.50 -10.09 -6.54
N GLU A 83 4.01 -10.91 -7.46
CA GLU A 83 3.73 -10.49 -8.84
C GLU A 83 2.69 -9.36 -8.90
N SER A 84 1.64 -9.43 -8.07
CA SER A 84 0.66 -8.34 -7.95
C SER A 84 1.31 -7.06 -7.39
N ALA A 85 2.10 -7.18 -6.32
CA ALA A 85 2.75 -6.02 -5.70
C ALA A 85 3.73 -5.33 -6.65
N VAL A 86 4.47 -6.10 -7.46
CA VAL A 86 5.38 -5.55 -8.49
C VAL A 86 4.58 -4.77 -9.54
N LYS A 87 3.45 -5.33 -10.01
CA LYS A 87 2.59 -4.66 -10.99
C LYS A 87 2.02 -3.35 -10.45
N ASP A 88 1.56 -3.34 -9.20
CA ASP A 88 1.02 -2.16 -8.55
C ASP A 88 2.12 -1.10 -8.34
N TYR A 89 3.32 -1.53 -7.92
CA TYR A 89 4.48 -0.65 -7.80
C TYR A 89 4.86 0.00 -9.14
N GLU A 90 4.89 -0.76 -10.24
CA GLU A 90 5.19 -0.22 -11.56
C GLU A 90 4.10 0.71 -12.10
N ALA A 91 2.83 0.50 -11.73
CA ALA A 91 1.74 1.41 -12.05
C ALA A 91 1.88 2.72 -11.27
N GLU A 92 2.11 2.64 -9.96
CA GLU A 92 2.27 3.83 -9.10
C GLU A 92 3.52 4.63 -9.48
N LYS A 93 4.63 3.95 -9.78
CA LYS A 93 5.86 4.61 -10.24
C LYS A 93 5.62 5.42 -11.52
N ARG A 94 4.86 4.88 -12.48
CA ARG A 94 4.48 5.63 -13.70
C ARG A 94 3.61 6.84 -13.36
N THR A 95 2.65 6.69 -12.46
CA THR A 95 1.82 7.82 -11.99
C THR A 95 2.68 8.93 -11.37
N VAL A 96 3.66 8.57 -10.54
CA VAL A 96 4.60 9.51 -9.94
C VAL A 96 5.41 10.23 -11.03
N GLU A 97 6.01 9.49 -11.98
CA GLU A 97 6.77 10.07 -13.09
C GLU A 97 5.92 11.04 -13.95
N GLU A 98 4.63 10.72 -14.17
CA GLU A 98 3.69 11.59 -14.87
C GLU A 98 3.31 12.86 -14.07
N LEU A 99 3.19 12.74 -12.74
CA LEU A 99 2.89 13.86 -11.87
C LEU A 99 4.09 14.79 -11.70
N GLU A 100 5.30 14.24 -11.59
CA GLU A 100 6.55 15.01 -11.52
C GLU A 100 6.72 15.92 -12.74
N GLN A 101 6.30 15.48 -13.92
CA GLN A 101 6.33 16.31 -15.15
C GLN A 101 5.29 17.44 -15.16
N LYS A 102 4.27 17.40 -14.29
CA LYS A 102 3.17 18.38 -14.25
C LYS A 102 3.30 19.38 -13.09
N VAL A 103 4.18 19.10 -12.13
CA VAL A 103 4.43 19.98 -10.99
C VAL A 103 5.48 21.01 -11.39
N LEU A 104 5.28 22.27 -10.97
CA LEU A 104 6.28 23.31 -11.17
C LEU A 104 7.55 22.98 -10.38
N THR A 105 8.70 23.15 -11.02
CA THR A 105 9.97 23.16 -10.31
C THR A 105 10.07 24.37 -9.39
N LEU A 106 10.98 24.31 -8.41
CA LEU A 106 11.26 25.43 -7.52
C LEU A 106 11.72 26.68 -8.29
N GLU A 107 12.47 26.48 -9.38
CA GLU A 107 12.93 27.55 -10.26
C GLU A 107 11.76 28.20 -11.02
N GLU A 108 10.88 27.40 -11.63
CA GLU A 108 9.69 27.91 -12.32
C GLU A 108 8.75 28.63 -11.36
N ALA A 109 8.51 28.08 -10.17
CA ALA A 109 7.71 28.72 -9.13
C ALA A 109 8.32 30.06 -8.68
N GLY A 110 9.65 30.11 -8.54
CA GLY A 110 10.39 31.34 -8.24
C GLY A 110 10.25 32.40 -9.34
N ALA A 111 10.37 31.99 -10.60
CA ALA A 111 10.21 32.87 -11.76
C ALA A 111 8.78 33.42 -11.86
N ILE A 112 7.76 32.57 -11.69
CA ILE A 112 6.35 32.99 -11.69
C ILE A 112 6.08 33.97 -10.53
N LYS A 113 6.60 33.69 -9.34
CA LYS A 113 6.48 34.59 -8.18
C LYS A 113 7.08 35.96 -8.48
N ALA A 114 8.26 36.03 -9.10
CA ALA A 114 8.88 37.30 -9.48
C ALA A 114 7.99 38.09 -10.46
N ILE A 115 7.47 37.43 -11.51
CA ILE A 115 6.54 38.04 -12.47
C ILE A 115 5.29 38.59 -11.77
N LEU A 116 4.71 37.82 -10.83
CA LEU A 116 3.53 38.26 -10.07
C LEU A 116 3.84 39.44 -9.14
N ILE A 117 5.03 39.49 -8.52
CA ILE A 117 5.46 40.63 -7.71
C ILE A 117 5.59 41.88 -8.57
N ASP A 118 6.17 41.78 -9.77
CA ASP A 118 6.30 42.89 -10.69
C ASP A 118 4.94 43.39 -11.17
N SER A 119 4.06 42.46 -11.57
CA SER A 119 2.67 42.75 -11.96
C SER A 119 1.90 43.45 -10.84
N LYS A 120 2.02 42.95 -9.60
CA LYS A 120 1.41 43.56 -8.42
C LYS A 120 1.93 44.97 -8.18
N THR A 121 3.25 45.16 -8.26
CA THR A 121 3.90 46.45 -8.03
C THR A 121 3.43 47.49 -9.04
N GLU A 122 3.34 47.10 -10.31
CA GLU A 122 2.83 47.97 -11.37
C GLU A 122 1.33 48.28 -11.20
N ALA A 123 0.52 47.31 -10.79
CA ALA A 123 -0.89 47.53 -10.50
C ALA A 123 -1.10 48.48 -9.30
N ILE A 124 -0.26 48.40 -8.26
CA ILE A 124 -0.25 49.36 -7.14
C ILE A 124 0.04 50.76 -7.68
N ARG A 125 1.10 50.92 -8.48
CA ARG A 125 1.47 52.21 -9.08
C ARG A 125 0.32 52.81 -9.89
N ARG A 126 -0.35 52.02 -10.74
CA ARG A 126 -1.51 52.45 -11.53
C ARG A 126 -2.74 52.77 -10.68
N THR A 127 -2.93 52.05 -9.58
CA THR A 127 -3.97 52.35 -8.60
C THR A 127 -3.77 53.74 -8.02
N GLU A 128 -2.54 54.08 -7.63
CA GLU A 128 -2.18 55.40 -7.12
C GLU A 128 -2.37 56.51 -8.16
N GLU A 129 -1.92 56.29 -9.40
CA GLU A 129 -2.13 57.26 -10.49
C GLU A 129 -3.60 57.51 -10.78
N SER A 130 -4.41 56.45 -10.85
CA SER A 130 -5.85 56.55 -11.06
C SER A 130 -6.53 57.25 -9.88
N ALA A 131 -6.08 57.00 -8.65
CA ALA A 131 -6.58 57.71 -7.47
C ALA A 131 -6.28 59.21 -7.53
N ARG A 132 -5.09 59.62 -8.00
CA ARG A 132 -4.76 61.04 -8.22
C ARG A 132 -5.68 61.67 -9.26
N LYS A 133 -5.93 61.00 -10.39
CA LYS A 133 -6.86 61.47 -11.42
C LYS A 133 -8.31 61.59 -10.91
N ILE A 134 -8.77 60.64 -10.09
CA ILE A 134 -10.10 60.73 -9.47
C ILE A 134 -10.23 62.02 -8.63
N VAL A 135 -9.18 62.36 -7.86
CA VAL A 135 -9.15 63.59 -7.06
C VAL A 135 -9.08 64.84 -7.95
N GLU A 136 -8.27 64.82 -9.01
CA GLU A 136 -8.13 65.93 -9.97
C GLU A 136 -9.46 66.28 -10.65
N PHE A 137 -10.25 65.28 -11.04
CA PHE A 137 -11.55 65.46 -11.70
C PHE A 137 -12.74 65.39 -10.73
N ALA A 138 -12.52 65.49 -9.42
CA ALA A 138 -13.58 65.30 -8.42
C ALA A 138 -14.74 66.31 -8.54
N ASP A 139 -14.43 67.54 -8.98
CA ASP A 139 -15.44 68.60 -9.20
C ASP A 139 -16.23 68.41 -10.51
N ASN A 140 -15.84 67.45 -11.36
CA ASN A 140 -16.54 67.11 -12.60
C ASN A 140 -16.75 65.58 -12.74
N PRO A 141 -17.59 64.98 -11.90
CA PRO A 141 -17.78 63.52 -11.83
C PRO A 141 -18.43 62.92 -13.09
N ASP A 142 -19.05 63.75 -13.92
CA ASP A 142 -19.67 63.30 -15.17
C ASP A 142 -18.70 63.19 -16.35
N SER A 143 -17.48 63.72 -16.21
CA SER A 143 -16.41 63.64 -17.21
C SER A 143 -16.04 62.20 -17.55
N ALA A 144 -15.59 61.99 -18.78
CA ALA A 144 -15.12 60.68 -19.23
C ALA A 144 -13.85 60.27 -18.46
N GLU A 145 -12.98 61.24 -18.17
CA GLU A 145 -11.73 61.09 -17.44
C GLU A 145 -11.96 60.60 -16.01
N PHE A 146 -12.94 61.17 -15.29
CA PHE A 146 -13.30 60.70 -13.95
C PHE A 146 -13.83 59.26 -13.99
N LYS A 147 -14.76 58.96 -14.89
CA LYS A 147 -15.36 57.63 -15.03
C LYS A 147 -14.31 56.58 -15.37
N GLN A 148 -13.38 56.89 -16.29
CA GLN A 148 -12.27 56.00 -16.63
C GLN A 148 -11.33 55.80 -15.44
N ALA A 149 -10.94 56.87 -14.74
CA ALA A 149 -10.05 56.76 -13.59
C ALA A 149 -10.66 55.92 -12.45
N VAL A 150 -11.97 56.00 -12.23
CA VAL A 150 -12.69 55.13 -11.27
C VAL A 150 -12.66 53.66 -11.72
N GLN A 151 -12.89 53.39 -13.01
CA GLN A 151 -12.83 52.03 -13.55
C GLN A 151 -11.41 51.45 -13.44
N ASP A 152 -10.40 52.22 -13.85
CA ASP A 152 -8.99 51.84 -13.77
C ASP A 152 -8.58 51.58 -12.32
N ASN A 153 -8.96 52.45 -11.37
CA ASN A 153 -8.64 52.25 -9.96
C ASN A 153 -9.24 50.94 -9.40
N ARG A 154 -10.50 50.64 -9.74
CA ARG A 154 -11.17 49.41 -9.31
C ARG A 154 -10.52 48.17 -9.92
N HIS A 155 -10.26 48.21 -11.23
CA HIS A 155 -9.62 47.10 -11.94
C HIS A 155 -8.21 46.82 -11.40
N ASN A 156 -7.39 47.85 -11.22
CA ASN A 156 -6.03 47.68 -10.73
C ASN A 156 -6.01 47.16 -9.28
N LYS A 157 -6.95 47.56 -8.41
CA LYS A 157 -7.10 46.97 -7.07
C LYS A 157 -7.41 45.47 -7.12
N GLN A 158 -8.29 45.04 -8.02
CA GLN A 158 -8.58 43.62 -8.23
C GLN A 158 -7.32 42.86 -8.65
N LEU A 159 -6.52 43.40 -9.57
CA LEU A 159 -5.26 42.79 -10.00
C LEU A 159 -4.24 42.65 -8.85
N VAL A 160 -4.19 43.62 -7.93
CA VAL A 160 -3.35 43.52 -6.72
C VAL A 160 -3.78 42.34 -5.84
N GLU A 161 -5.08 42.25 -5.55
CA GLU A 161 -5.63 41.15 -4.73
C GLU A 161 -5.44 39.77 -5.39
N GLU A 162 -5.61 39.68 -6.71
CA GLU A 162 -5.39 38.44 -7.47
C GLU A 162 -3.93 38.03 -7.46
N SER A 163 -3.02 38.99 -7.67
CA SER A 163 -1.57 38.73 -7.63
C SER A 163 -1.15 38.26 -6.23
N GLU A 164 -1.69 38.87 -5.16
CA GLU A 164 -1.45 38.44 -3.78
C GLU A 164 -1.91 36.99 -3.53
N LYS A 165 -3.11 36.63 -3.98
CA LYS A 165 -3.64 35.26 -3.84
C LYS A 165 -2.77 34.25 -4.57
N LEU A 166 -2.32 34.56 -5.78
CA LEU A 166 -1.46 33.68 -6.56
C LEU A 166 -0.06 33.54 -5.95
N ILE A 167 0.53 34.63 -5.46
CA ILE A 167 1.81 34.59 -4.73
C ILE A 167 1.68 33.70 -3.50
N GLN A 168 0.62 33.87 -2.70
CA GLN A 168 0.42 33.04 -1.51
C GLN A 168 0.26 31.57 -1.87
N ARG A 169 -0.53 31.26 -2.90
CA ARG A 169 -0.70 29.88 -3.37
C ARG A 169 0.62 29.24 -3.81
N ILE A 170 1.50 30.00 -4.47
CA ILE A 170 2.85 29.50 -4.83
C ILE A 170 3.65 29.19 -3.58
N LEU A 171 3.61 30.06 -2.56
CA LEU A 171 4.29 29.83 -1.29
C LEU A 171 3.75 28.55 -0.62
N ASP A 172 2.44 28.42 -0.46
CA ASP A 172 1.81 27.27 0.21
C ASP A 172 2.06 25.93 -0.50
N THR A 173 2.32 25.97 -1.82
CA THR A 173 2.54 24.75 -2.62
C THR A 173 4.02 24.33 -2.63
N MET A 174 4.96 25.26 -2.39
CA MET A 174 6.40 25.03 -2.63
C MET A 174 7.29 25.22 -1.39
N PHE A 175 6.77 25.79 -0.30
CA PHE A 175 7.50 26.13 0.93
C PHE A 175 6.65 25.90 2.18
#